data_AF-Q0DBB0-F1
#
_entry.id   AF-Q0DBB0-F1
#
_cell.length_a   1.000
_cell.length_b   1.000
_cell.length_c   1.000
_cell.angle_alpha   90.00
_cell.angle_beta   90.00
_cell.angle_gamma   90.00
#
_symmetry.space_group_name_H-M   'P 1'
#
loop_
_entity.id
_entity.type
_entity.pdbx_description
1 polymer ?
#
loop_
_entity_poly.entity_id
_entity_poly.type
_entity_poly.pdbx_seq_one_letter_code
_entity_poly.pdbx_strand_id
1 'polypeptide(L)'
;MARAPSFLLLPLLLLVSSSLTPAAVRAHLDSSAAPFHAAALSSVPYSVVDDLVAEDYRALVDTGSAPSVYIYLLNLGPQPRPYAYTAASSPADAHSPGFSRCLAPVWAGKERYIWIDLGAGPVDYGPALSGEGVLPRGEFHPLAALHGRPRSEKALVADLASLVLSAYKSLLVPSLRIPVHYESSLLVQVFHIHGHERDTSGLDWGSIEQSIRDGNLAYEGQRLKFDLNRIRFSDCPICSFAVARSTTSFTSRFLFDNYTLIVSEYLDSKRMRQVLSDSLEELHKVAGVHDNDDYDKVVPVFVFDLDYDKLLLLDRYHQAVAFRDMVISVRTRSSQTVSDYSCNGRHVITMTRNLDRPIIASVLQSMWGVSPTHQSWSPEHNATVVDYTWSTGHTPFGPFSETKSLSFVQKDAARRNVLLTTLNYTITSAIDVLESMAAHGGESILLRRKRRVEFIQRWNLLTYKLEKVVSAMSRLDYNKAMYFLRSSDHDLFAVHTLVYQASQELEASLVCFKDPPFPWLSVSMSGIFVFGFFYVYSKRDKLFRSKRKQF
;
A
#
# COMPACT_ATOMS: atom_id res chain seq x y z
N MET A 1 -30.78 -3.03 -7.35
CA MET A 1 -30.71 -2.01 -6.28
C MET A 1 -30.46 -2.72 -4.96
N ALA A 2 -29.20 -3.05 -4.69
CA ALA A 2 -28.80 -3.72 -3.46
C ALA A 2 -28.53 -2.65 -2.39
N ARG A 3 -29.21 -2.77 -1.24
CA ARG A 3 -28.89 -2.01 -0.04
C ARG A 3 -27.45 -2.35 0.35
N ALA A 4 -26.58 -1.34 0.33
CA ALA A 4 -25.26 -1.45 0.92
C ALA A 4 -25.42 -1.86 2.40
N PRO A 5 -24.67 -2.86 2.89
CA PRO A 5 -24.69 -3.16 4.32
C PRO A 5 -24.06 -1.98 5.05
N SER A 6 -24.78 -1.47 6.04
CA SER A 6 -24.31 -0.43 6.95
C SER A 6 -23.09 -0.95 7.72
N PHE A 7 -21.89 -0.59 7.27
CA PHE A 7 -20.66 -0.84 8.01
C PHE A 7 -20.62 0.10 9.22
N LEU A 8 -20.86 -0.45 10.41
CA LEU A 8 -20.56 0.19 11.68
C LEU A 8 -19.04 0.21 11.87
N LEU A 9 -18.38 1.22 11.30
CA LEU A 9 -17.01 1.61 11.61
C LEU A 9 -17.08 2.84 12.52
N LEU A 10 -17.20 2.61 13.82
CA LEU A 10 -16.96 3.64 14.83
C LEU A 10 -15.57 3.38 15.42
N PRO A 11 -14.55 4.21 15.12
CA PRO A 11 -13.43 4.32 16.05
C PRO A 11 -14.02 4.85 17.36
N LEU A 12 -13.84 4.11 18.45
CA LEU A 12 -14.24 4.59 19.76
C LEU A 12 -13.27 5.74 20.12
N LEU A 13 -13.77 6.97 20.01
CA LEU A 13 -13.11 8.16 20.52
C LEU A 13 -13.14 8.08 22.04
N LEU A 14 -12.00 7.77 22.64
CA LEU A 14 -11.82 7.78 24.08
C LEU A 14 -11.05 9.02 24.47
N LEU A 15 -11.72 9.90 25.22
CA LEU A 15 -11.10 10.98 25.95
C LEU A 15 -10.48 10.37 27.20
N VAL A 16 -9.16 10.13 27.19
CA VAL A 16 -8.44 9.83 28.42
C VAL A 16 -8.34 11.13 29.21
N SER A 17 -9.21 11.27 30.21
CA SER A 17 -9.10 12.26 31.27
C SER A 17 -8.46 11.63 32.51
N SER A 18 -7.34 10.92 32.35
CA SER A 18 -6.53 10.54 33.51
C SER A 18 -5.81 11.80 34.02
N SER A 19 -5.97 12.17 35.29
CA SER A 19 -5.23 13.30 35.90
C SER A 19 -3.70 13.12 35.90
N LEU A 20 -3.23 11.91 35.58
CA LEU A 20 -1.82 11.52 35.52
C LEU A 20 -1.10 12.05 34.27
N THR A 21 -1.75 12.04 33.10
CA THR A 21 -1.11 12.50 31.85
C THR A 21 -0.71 13.98 31.86
N PRO A 22 -1.56 14.94 32.32
CA PRO A 22 -1.16 16.34 32.41
C PRO A 22 -0.07 16.59 33.45
N ALA A 23 -0.06 15.80 34.54
CA ALA A 23 0.93 15.91 35.61
C ALA A 23 2.31 15.42 35.15
N ALA A 24 2.36 14.32 34.40
CA ALA A 24 3.61 13.78 33.85
C ALA A 24 4.28 14.75 32.86
N VAL A 25 3.51 15.32 31.94
CA VAL A 25 4.02 16.34 31.00
C VAL A 25 4.49 17.59 31.76
N ARG A 26 3.70 18.08 32.72
CA ARG A 26 4.09 19.23 33.55
C ARG A 26 5.39 18.97 34.32
N ALA A 27 5.51 17.82 34.99
CA ALA A 27 6.71 17.44 35.73
C ALA A 27 7.96 17.38 34.84
N HIS A 28 7.83 16.88 33.60
CA HIS A 28 8.92 16.91 32.63
C HIS A 28 9.28 18.34 32.20
N LEU A 29 8.29 19.20 31.96
CA LEU A 29 8.52 20.59 31.58
C LEU A 29 9.17 21.40 32.72
N ASP A 30 8.76 21.19 33.96
CA ASP A 30 9.32 21.89 35.12
C ASP A 30 10.77 21.47 35.41
N SER A 31 11.13 20.21 35.12
CA SER A 31 12.49 19.68 35.32
C SER A 31 13.45 19.92 34.15
N SER A 32 12.95 20.19 32.95
CA SER A 32 13.77 20.41 31.76
C SER A 32 14.13 21.89 31.56
N ALA A 33 15.30 22.15 30.97
CA ALA A 33 15.72 23.51 30.61
C ALA A 33 14.74 24.14 29.61
N ALA A 34 14.40 25.41 29.83
CA ALA A 34 13.56 26.15 28.90
C ALA A 34 14.33 26.42 27.60
N PRO A 35 13.65 26.42 26.43
CA PRO A 35 14.26 26.84 25.18
C PRO A 35 14.78 28.28 25.28
N PHE A 36 15.91 28.56 24.63
CA PHE A 36 16.51 29.91 24.59
C PHE A 36 15.60 30.97 23.94
N HIS A 37 14.69 30.56 23.06
CA HIS A 37 13.73 31.45 22.39
C HIS A 37 12.33 31.20 22.91
N ALA A 38 11.62 32.27 23.31
CA ALA A 38 10.25 32.18 23.83
C ALA A 38 9.23 31.58 22.84
N ALA A 39 9.53 31.61 21.54
CA ALA A 39 8.69 31.04 20.49
C ALA A 39 9.02 29.58 20.13
N ALA A 40 10.06 29.00 20.74
CA ALA A 40 10.46 27.61 20.49
C ALA A 40 9.68 26.63 21.39
N LEU A 41 9.37 25.46 20.85
CA LEU A 41 8.69 24.40 21.57
C LEU A 41 9.67 23.67 22.49
N SER A 42 9.21 23.33 23.69
CA SER A 42 9.93 22.41 24.57
C SER A 42 9.76 20.97 24.10
N SER A 43 10.86 20.21 24.10
CA SER A 43 10.87 18.82 23.68
C SER A 43 10.48 17.88 24.82
N VAL A 44 9.42 17.10 24.62
CA VAL A 44 8.94 16.07 25.57
C VAL A 44 9.14 14.67 24.94
N PRO A 45 9.84 13.73 25.57
CA PRO A 45 9.89 12.35 25.08
C PRO A 45 8.49 11.77 24.96
N TYR A 46 8.19 11.16 23.81
CA TYR A 46 6.86 10.60 23.54
C TYR A 46 6.44 9.55 24.58
N SER A 47 7.40 8.80 25.14
CA SER A 47 7.18 7.75 26.14
C SER A 47 6.49 8.24 27.40
N VAL A 48 6.66 9.53 27.77
CA VAL A 48 5.97 10.15 28.91
C VAL A 48 4.44 10.02 28.81
N VAL A 49 3.91 10.01 27.59
CA VAL A 49 2.47 9.85 27.31
C VAL A 49 2.16 8.47 26.75
N ASP A 50 2.99 7.97 25.84
CA ASP A 50 2.77 6.69 25.16
C ASP A 50 2.66 5.52 26.12
N ASP A 51 3.49 5.48 27.18
CA ASP A 51 3.44 4.39 28.16
C ASP A 51 2.11 4.37 28.94
N LEU A 52 1.58 5.56 29.29
CA LEU A 52 0.30 5.71 29.98
C LEU A 52 -0.88 5.33 29.08
N VAL A 53 -0.84 5.76 27.81
CA VAL A 53 -1.87 5.42 26.82
C VAL A 53 -1.81 3.92 26.49
N ALA A 54 -0.63 3.33 26.41
CA ALA A 54 -0.46 1.89 26.19
C ALA A 54 -1.06 1.07 27.34
N GLU A 55 -0.85 1.49 28.60
CA GLU A 55 -1.43 0.84 29.77
C GLU A 55 -2.96 0.91 29.75
N ASP A 56 -3.53 2.09 29.48
CA ASP A 56 -4.98 2.26 29.33
C ASP A 56 -5.56 1.42 28.19
N TYR A 57 -4.90 1.41 27.03
CA TYR A 57 -5.30 0.58 25.90
C TYR A 57 -5.33 -0.92 26.27
N ARG A 58 -4.30 -1.42 26.95
CA ARG A 58 -4.26 -2.84 27.36
C ARG A 58 -5.36 -3.16 28.36
N ALA A 59 -5.58 -2.28 29.34
CA ALA A 59 -6.69 -2.44 30.29
C ALA A 59 -8.05 -2.50 29.57
N LEU A 60 -8.28 -1.66 28.57
CA LEU A 60 -9.52 -1.68 27.77
C LEU A 60 -9.67 -2.95 26.93
N VAL A 61 -8.60 -3.44 26.31
CA VAL A 61 -8.62 -4.67 25.51
C VAL A 61 -8.87 -5.89 26.41
N ASP A 62 -8.25 -5.96 27.59
CA ASP A 62 -8.38 -7.07 28.53
C ASP A 62 -9.79 -7.23 29.11
N THR A 63 -10.62 -6.18 29.09
CA THR A 63 -12.05 -6.27 29.49
C THR A 63 -12.94 -7.05 28.51
N GLY A 64 -12.35 -7.66 27.46
CA GLY A 64 -13.08 -8.48 26.48
C GLY A 64 -13.72 -7.68 25.36
N SER A 65 -13.24 -6.45 25.13
CA SER A 65 -13.67 -5.66 23.98
C SER A 65 -13.22 -6.32 22.67
N ALA A 66 -14.05 -6.23 21.62
CA ALA A 66 -13.66 -6.73 20.31
C ALA A 66 -12.43 -5.95 19.79
N PRO A 67 -11.53 -6.57 19.01
CA PRO A 67 -10.34 -5.91 18.50
C PRO A 67 -10.73 -4.62 17.75
N SER A 68 -10.23 -3.49 18.23
CA SER A 68 -10.58 -2.16 17.76
C SER A 68 -9.32 -1.29 17.66
N VAL A 69 -9.42 -0.19 16.89
CA VAL A 69 -8.38 0.84 16.88
C VAL A 69 -8.86 2.03 17.70
N TYR A 70 -8.02 2.51 18.60
CA TYR A 70 -8.33 3.58 19.54
C TYR A 70 -7.63 4.87 19.11
N ILE A 71 -8.41 5.96 18.99
CA ILE A 71 -7.86 7.30 18.76
C ILE A 71 -8.09 8.10 20.04
N TYR A 72 -7.00 8.36 20.74
CA TYR A 72 -6.96 9.15 21.96
C TYR A 72 -6.79 10.63 21.60
N LEU A 73 -7.77 11.44 21.97
CA LEU A 73 -7.67 12.90 21.88
C LEU A 73 -7.32 13.44 23.25
N LEU A 74 -6.11 13.98 23.38
CA LEU A 74 -5.62 14.52 24.64
C LEU A 74 -5.85 16.03 24.68
N ASN A 75 -6.37 16.49 25.81
CA ASN A 75 -6.43 17.90 26.15
C ASN A 75 -5.88 18.07 27.56
N LEU A 76 -4.57 18.32 27.66
CA LEU A 76 -3.86 18.35 28.93
C LEU A 76 -4.00 19.69 29.67
N GLY A 77 -4.84 20.61 29.17
CA GLY A 77 -5.01 21.96 29.71
C GLY A 77 -3.76 22.83 29.59
N PRO A 78 -3.74 23.99 30.26
CA PRO A 78 -2.58 24.89 30.24
C PRO A 78 -1.34 24.22 30.84
N GLN A 79 -0.26 24.24 30.08
CA GLN A 79 1.07 23.78 30.47
C GLN A 79 2.01 24.99 30.67
N PRO A 80 3.07 24.87 31.49
CA PRO A 80 3.92 26.01 31.87
C PRO A 80 4.60 26.69 30.67
N ARG A 81 4.78 25.97 29.56
CA ARG A 81 5.35 26.48 28.31
C ARG A 81 4.90 25.64 27.10
N PRO A 82 4.96 26.19 25.87
CA PRO A 82 4.67 25.45 24.65
C PRO A 82 5.58 24.23 24.49
N TYR A 83 5.03 23.13 23.98
CA TYR A 83 5.71 21.84 23.92
C TYR A 83 5.23 21.00 22.75
N ALA A 84 6.03 20.00 22.37
CA ALA A 84 5.64 18.93 21.46
C ALA A 84 6.54 17.70 21.70
N TYR A 85 6.17 16.57 21.10
CA TYR A 85 6.75 15.27 21.44
C TYR A 85 7.86 14.83 20.50
N THR A 86 8.81 14.06 20.99
CA THR A 86 9.94 13.56 20.19
C THR A 86 10.22 12.09 20.46
N ALA A 87 10.79 11.40 19.47
CA ALA A 87 11.36 10.07 19.63
C ALA A 87 12.63 10.06 20.51
N ALA A 88 13.17 11.23 20.86
CA ALA A 88 14.37 11.35 21.66
C ALA A 88 14.21 10.72 23.05
N SER A 89 15.15 9.85 23.42
CA SER A 89 15.24 9.29 24.78
C SER A 89 15.91 10.24 25.78
N SER A 90 16.63 11.28 25.33
CA SER A 90 17.36 12.22 26.20
C SER A 90 17.12 13.69 25.82
N PRO A 91 16.99 14.61 26.82
CA PRO A 91 16.90 16.06 26.60
C PRO A 91 18.15 16.66 25.93
N ALA A 92 19.33 16.10 26.21
CA ALA A 92 20.60 16.55 25.62
C ALA A 92 20.63 16.30 24.11
N ASP A 93 20.03 15.19 23.68
CA ASP A 93 19.94 14.86 22.27
C ASP A 93 18.91 15.70 21.50
N ALA A 94 17.89 16.24 22.19
CA ALA A 94 16.84 17.05 21.58
C ALA A 94 17.32 18.44 21.13
N HIS A 95 18.49 18.88 21.62
CA HIS A 95 19.06 20.21 21.36
C HIS A 95 20.40 20.18 20.61
N SER A 96 20.83 19.00 20.12
CA SER A 96 22.09 18.89 19.40
C SER A 96 22.04 19.64 18.08
N PRO A 97 22.95 20.59 17.80
CA PRO A 97 23.01 21.28 16.52
C PRO A 97 23.44 20.34 15.37
N GLY A 98 23.98 19.17 15.69
CA GLY A 98 24.41 18.17 14.70
C GLY A 98 23.32 17.21 14.23
N PHE A 99 22.13 17.20 14.82
CA PHE A 99 21.03 16.29 14.48
C PHE A 99 19.69 17.02 14.51
N SER A 100 18.90 16.93 13.44
CA SER A 100 17.55 17.49 13.46
C SER A 100 16.58 16.49 14.08
N ARG A 101 15.93 16.88 15.17
CA ARG A 101 14.84 16.09 15.77
C ARG A 101 13.53 16.83 15.59
N CYS A 102 12.66 16.26 14.78
CA CYS A 102 11.33 16.80 14.57
C CYS A 102 10.45 16.47 15.77
N LEU A 103 9.66 17.47 16.17
CA LEU A 103 8.73 17.39 17.28
C LEU A 103 7.35 17.19 16.70
N ALA A 104 6.47 16.42 17.34
CA ALA A 104 5.14 16.09 16.84
C ALA A 104 4.04 16.16 17.91
N PRO A 105 2.81 16.53 17.53
CA PRO A 105 1.65 16.47 18.42
C PRO A 105 0.94 15.11 18.38
N VAL A 106 1.34 14.21 17.46
CA VAL A 106 0.69 12.92 17.21
C VAL A 106 1.70 11.79 17.26
N TRP A 107 1.29 10.65 17.81
CA TRP A 107 2.09 9.43 17.84
C TRP A 107 1.23 8.18 17.56
N ALA A 108 1.67 7.37 16.59
CA ALA A 108 1.12 6.04 16.36
C ALA A 108 1.82 5.02 17.24
N GLY A 109 1.07 4.32 18.09
CA GLY A 109 1.58 3.32 19.01
C GLY A 109 2.00 2.02 18.33
N LYS A 110 2.74 1.18 19.06
CA LYS A 110 3.12 -0.17 18.57
C LYS A 110 1.92 -1.13 18.49
N GLU A 111 0.91 -0.88 19.32
CA GLU A 111 -0.38 -1.57 19.37
C GLU A 111 -1.46 -0.69 18.71
N ARG A 112 -2.72 -1.17 18.63
CA ARG A 112 -3.79 -0.52 17.84
C ARG A 112 -4.37 0.74 18.50
N TYR A 113 -3.51 1.66 18.88
CA TYR A 113 -3.87 2.98 19.36
C TYR A 113 -3.00 4.07 18.75
N ILE A 114 -3.56 5.28 18.73
CA ILE A 114 -2.89 6.53 18.36
C ILE A 114 -3.30 7.54 19.40
N TRP A 115 -2.40 8.42 19.79
CA TRP A 115 -2.77 9.60 20.58
C TRP A 115 -2.39 10.89 19.87
N ILE A 116 -3.25 11.88 20.07
CA ILE A 116 -3.19 13.20 19.44
C ILE A 116 -3.37 14.22 20.56
N ASP A 117 -2.34 15.00 20.83
CA ASP A 117 -2.41 16.06 21.81
C ASP A 117 -2.82 17.39 21.16
N LEU A 118 -4.06 17.80 21.45
CA LEU A 118 -4.66 19.01 20.91
C LEU A 118 -4.04 20.29 21.49
N GLY A 119 -3.26 20.18 22.56
CA GLY A 119 -2.53 21.28 23.20
C GLY A 119 -1.05 21.39 22.81
N ALA A 120 -0.50 20.38 22.12
CA ALA A 120 0.89 20.38 21.68
C ALA A 120 1.08 21.13 20.35
N GLY A 121 2.22 21.81 20.18
CA GLY A 121 2.53 22.62 18.99
C GLY A 121 2.26 24.13 19.19
N PRO A 122 2.06 24.90 18.09
CA PRO A 122 2.03 24.47 16.70
C PRO A 122 3.39 24.00 16.18
N VAL A 123 3.39 22.85 15.51
CA VAL A 123 4.53 22.34 14.73
C VAL A 123 4.44 22.80 13.28
N ASP A 124 5.56 22.73 12.57
CA ASP A 124 5.63 22.92 11.13
C ASP A 124 6.49 21.82 10.51
N TYR A 125 6.07 21.31 9.35
CA TYR A 125 6.78 20.29 8.58
C TYR A 125 6.70 20.56 7.09
N GLY A 126 7.65 20.00 6.36
CA GLY A 126 7.49 19.76 4.93
C GLY A 126 8.72 20.21 4.15
N PRO A 127 8.60 20.22 2.82
CA PRO A 127 9.63 20.76 1.94
C PRO A 127 9.92 22.24 2.28
N ALA A 128 11.19 22.58 2.44
CA ALA A 128 11.63 23.93 2.81
C ALA A 128 11.57 24.91 1.62
N LEU A 129 11.70 24.41 0.39
CA LEU A 129 11.75 25.24 -0.82
C LEU A 129 10.52 25.04 -1.71
N SER A 130 10.23 23.80 -2.09
CA SER A 130 9.13 23.46 -2.99
C SER A 130 8.74 22.00 -2.82
N GLY A 131 7.44 21.72 -2.85
CA GLY A 131 6.88 20.38 -2.80
C GLY A 131 5.49 20.39 -2.16
N GLU A 132 4.89 19.20 -2.10
CA GLU A 132 3.56 19.01 -1.55
C GLU A 132 3.60 18.59 -0.07
N GLY A 133 2.44 18.67 0.59
CA GLY A 133 2.26 18.19 1.96
C GLY A 133 2.87 19.08 3.05
N VAL A 134 3.29 20.31 2.71
CA VAL A 134 3.74 21.29 3.71
C VAL A 134 2.64 21.46 4.76
N LEU A 135 3.05 21.31 6.02
CA LEU A 135 2.26 21.58 7.19
C LEU A 135 2.72 22.90 7.80
N PRO A 136 2.08 24.04 7.45
CA PRO A 136 2.52 25.33 7.94
C PRO A 136 2.12 25.53 9.39
N ARG A 137 2.92 26.35 10.08
CA ARG A 137 2.76 26.63 11.50
C ARG A 137 1.39 27.25 11.77
N GLY A 138 0.55 26.54 12.51
CA GLY A 138 -0.75 27.05 12.96
C GLY A 138 -1.90 26.93 11.97
N GLU A 139 -1.71 26.29 10.81
CA GLU A 139 -2.84 25.87 9.95
C GLU A 139 -3.13 24.37 10.09
N PHE A 140 -2.34 23.66 10.90
CA PHE A 140 -2.65 22.28 11.28
C PHE A 140 -3.73 22.22 12.36
N HIS A 141 -4.69 21.33 12.13
CA HIS A 141 -5.92 21.18 12.88
C HIS A 141 -5.97 19.86 13.65
N PRO A 142 -6.58 19.82 14.86
CA PRO A 142 -7.09 20.94 15.66
C PRO A 142 -6.12 21.28 16.80
N LEU A 143 -5.63 22.53 16.83
CA LEU A 143 -5.09 23.09 18.06
C LEU A 143 -6.25 23.63 18.89
N ALA A 144 -6.51 23.03 20.03
CA ALA A 144 -7.48 23.53 21.00
C ALA A 144 -7.16 24.99 21.41
N ALA A 145 -5.90 25.42 21.30
CA ALA A 145 -5.47 26.80 21.54
C ALA A 145 -5.88 27.79 20.42
N LEU A 146 -5.89 27.38 19.15
CA LEU A 146 -6.12 28.28 18.00
C LEU A 146 -7.57 28.63 17.76
N HIS A 147 -8.50 27.80 18.21
CA HIS A 147 -9.92 28.14 18.06
C HIS A 147 -10.32 29.37 18.88
N GLY A 148 -9.38 30.11 19.53
CA GLY A 148 -9.42 31.31 20.43
C GLY A 148 -10.60 32.26 20.33
N ARG A 149 -11.10 32.84 21.46
CA ARG A 149 -12.31 33.69 21.44
C ARG A 149 -12.15 34.92 20.52
N PRO A 150 -13.19 35.30 19.73
CA PRO A 150 -14.49 34.63 19.62
C PRO A 150 -14.42 33.40 18.69
N ARG A 151 -14.67 32.21 19.27
CA ARG A 151 -14.41 30.87 18.68
C ARG A 151 -15.59 30.41 17.83
N SER A 152 -15.34 29.84 16.66
CA SER A 152 -16.32 29.01 15.94
C SER A 152 -16.21 27.57 16.42
N GLU A 153 -17.16 27.11 17.24
CA GLU A 153 -17.28 25.68 17.62
C GLU A 153 -17.41 24.78 16.39
N LYS A 154 -18.08 25.28 15.34
CA LYS A 154 -18.23 24.58 14.06
C LYS A 154 -16.90 24.33 13.37
N ALA A 155 -15.96 25.28 13.46
CA ALA A 155 -14.62 25.10 12.90
C ALA A 155 -13.88 23.98 13.63
N LEU A 156 -13.84 24.02 14.97
CA LEU A 156 -13.18 22.97 15.77
C LEU A 156 -13.73 21.56 15.46
N VAL A 157 -15.06 21.42 15.31
CA VAL A 157 -15.67 20.13 14.98
C VAL A 157 -15.33 19.69 13.56
N ALA A 158 -15.33 20.60 12.58
CA ALA A 158 -14.94 20.30 11.20
C ALA A 158 -13.47 19.84 11.12
N ASP A 159 -12.61 20.51 11.87
CA ASP A 159 -11.19 20.23 11.97
C ASP A 159 -10.89 18.90 12.63
N LEU A 160 -11.61 18.59 13.72
CA LEU A 160 -11.51 17.29 14.37
C LEU A 160 -12.03 16.16 13.48
N ALA A 161 -13.15 16.38 12.77
CA ALA A 161 -13.67 15.41 11.81
C ALA A 161 -12.68 15.17 10.66
N SER A 162 -12.05 16.24 10.15
CA SER A 162 -10.99 16.16 9.13
C SER A 162 -9.79 15.36 9.62
N LEU A 163 -9.32 15.62 10.85
CA LEU A 163 -8.22 14.88 11.46
C LEU A 163 -8.54 13.38 11.60
N VAL A 164 -9.71 13.04 12.14
CA VAL A 164 -10.13 11.64 12.30
C VAL A 164 -10.27 10.95 10.95
N LEU A 165 -10.79 11.64 9.92
CA LEU A 165 -10.86 11.12 8.56
C LEU A 165 -9.47 10.89 7.96
N SER A 166 -8.54 11.82 8.15
CA SER A 166 -7.15 11.67 7.69
C SER A 166 -6.47 10.49 8.40
N ALA A 167 -6.66 10.36 9.72
CA ALA A 167 -6.15 9.23 10.51
C ALA A 167 -6.70 7.90 9.97
N TYR A 168 -8.00 7.85 9.69
CA TYR A 168 -8.64 6.67 9.12
C TYR A 168 -8.00 6.28 7.77
N LYS A 169 -7.87 7.23 6.83
CA LYS A 169 -7.32 6.98 5.50
C LYS A 169 -5.84 6.56 5.54
N SER A 170 -5.03 7.23 6.34
CA SER A 170 -3.58 7.03 6.37
C SER A 170 -3.16 5.84 7.25
N LEU A 171 -3.91 5.53 8.29
CA LEU A 171 -3.49 4.57 9.32
C LEU A 171 -4.30 3.28 9.36
N LEU A 172 -5.62 3.34 9.15
CA LEU A 172 -6.48 2.14 9.23
C LEU A 172 -6.64 1.47 7.87
N VAL A 173 -6.80 2.26 6.81
CA VAL A 173 -6.96 1.76 5.44
C VAL A 173 -5.93 2.35 4.48
N PRO A 174 -4.62 2.26 4.80
CA PRO A 174 -3.59 2.80 3.93
C PRO A 174 -3.67 2.19 2.53
N SER A 175 -3.19 2.95 1.55
CA SER A 175 -3.16 2.52 0.16
C SER A 175 -2.18 1.35 -0.04
N LEU A 176 -2.50 0.47 -0.99
CA LEU A 176 -1.65 -0.63 -1.41
C LEU A 176 -0.62 -0.10 -2.43
N ARG A 177 0.68 -0.21 -2.14
CA ARG A 177 1.72 0.28 -3.06
C ARG A 177 1.90 -0.61 -4.29
N ILE A 178 1.95 -1.93 -4.06
CA ILE A 178 2.11 -2.96 -5.08
C ILE A 178 1.24 -4.17 -4.70
N PRO A 179 0.74 -4.95 -5.68
CA PRO A 179 0.11 -6.23 -5.39
C PRO A 179 1.12 -7.18 -4.73
N VAL A 180 0.68 -7.86 -3.67
CA VAL A 180 1.48 -8.85 -2.93
C VAL A 180 0.65 -10.10 -2.70
N HIS A 181 1.13 -11.24 -3.19
CA HIS A 181 0.46 -12.53 -3.02
C HIS A 181 0.91 -13.23 -1.74
N TYR A 182 0.10 -14.19 -1.30
CA TYR A 182 0.48 -15.06 -0.19
C TYR A 182 1.51 -16.08 -0.68
N GLU A 183 2.65 -16.14 0.00
CA GLU A 183 3.76 -17.04 -0.34
C GLU A 183 4.23 -17.75 0.94
N SER A 184 4.46 -19.05 0.89
CA SER A 184 4.78 -19.82 2.11
C SER A 184 6.19 -19.56 2.62
N SER A 185 7.11 -19.22 1.73
CA SER A 185 8.51 -18.97 2.05
C SER A 185 8.98 -17.62 1.51
N LEU A 186 9.48 -16.77 2.42
CA LEU A 186 9.93 -15.41 2.15
C LEU A 186 11.42 -15.28 2.45
N LEU A 187 12.20 -14.73 1.52
CA LEU A 187 13.62 -14.44 1.68
C LEU A 187 13.90 -12.96 1.42
N VAL A 188 14.52 -12.30 2.40
CA VAL A 188 15.18 -11.01 2.19
C VAL A 188 16.66 -11.28 1.98
N GLN A 189 17.13 -11.13 0.74
CA GLN A 189 18.51 -11.44 0.37
C GLN A 189 19.33 -10.16 0.25
N VAL A 190 20.22 -9.93 1.20
CA VAL A 190 21.01 -8.71 1.28
C VAL A 190 22.34 -8.89 0.58
N PHE A 191 22.66 -8.00 -0.34
CA PHE A 191 23.97 -7.88 -0.99
C PHE A 191 24.67 -6.62 -0.47
N HIS A 192 25.53 -6.80 0.53
CA HIS A 192 26.34 -5.72 1.08
C HIS A 192 27.62 -5.56 0.24
N ILE A 193 27.60 -4.57 -0.64
CA ILE A 193 28.69 -4.20 -1.54
C ILE A 193 29.53 -3.15 -0.83
N HIS A 194 30.68 -3.55 -0.30
CA HIS A 194 31.49 -2.72 0.59
C HIS A 194 32.83 -2.33 -0.02
N GLY A 195 33.34 -1.18 0.39
CA GLY A 195 34.68 -0.70 0.07
C GLY A 195 35.81 -1.51 0.73
N HIS A 196 36.95 -0.89 0.95
CA HIS A 196 38.10 -1.54 1.57
C HIS A 196 37.87 -1.76 3.08
N GLU A 197 37.33 -0.75 3.77
CA GLU A 197 37.01 -0.80 5.18
C GLU A 197 35.52 -1.14 5.41
N ARG A 198 35.26 -1.85 6.52
CA ARG A 198 33.90 -2.22 6.92
C ARG A 198 33.49 -1.35 8.09
N ASP A 199 32.83 -0.23 7.81
CA ASP A 199 32.17 0.54 8.85
C ASP A 199 30.79 -0.05 9.12
N THR A 200 30.55 -0.58 10.32
CA THR A 200 29.22 -1.09 10.69
C THR A 200 28.32 -0.01 11.28
N SER A 201 28.85 1.20 11.51
CA SER A 201 28.06 2.32 12.02
C SER A 201 26.93 2.67 11.06
N GLY A 202 25.71 2.73 11.58
CA GLY A 202 24.51 3.04 10.79
C GLY A 202 24.06 1.94 9.81
N LEU A 203 24.66 0.75 9.85
CA LEU A 203 24.27 -0.41 9.06
C LEU A 203 24.37 -1.70 9.90
N ASP A 204 23.48 -1.79 10.88
CA ASP A 204 23.37 -2.95 11.77
C ASP A 204 22.31 -3.91 11.26
N TRP A 205 22.77 -4.97 10.61
CA TRP A 205 21.91 -6.03 10.08
C TRP A 205 21.08 -6.74 11.15
N GLY A 206 21.64 -6.92 12.35
CA GLY A 206 20.91 -7.51 13.46
C GLY A 206 19.74 -6.60 13.90
N SER A 207 19.98 -5.29 13.97
CA SER A 207 18.94 -4.31 14.27
C SER A 207 17.85 -4.23 13.21
N ILE A 208 18.22 -4.29 11.92
CA ILE A 208 17.27 -4.29 10.79
C ILE A 208 16.39 -5.54 10.82
N GLU A 209 17.01 -6.72 10.95
CA GLU A 209 16.31 -8.01 11.04
C GLU A 209 15.37 -8.04 12.25
N GLN A 210 15.88 -7.64 13.42
CA GLN A 210 15.09 -7.61 14.65
C GLN A 210 13.87 -6.70 14.49
N SER A 211 14.02 -5.49 13.93
CA SER A 211 12.89 -4.58 13.76
C SER A 211 11.78 -5.15 12.86
N ILE A 212 12.17 -5.85 11.77
CA ILE A 212 11.21 -6.49 10.88
C ILE A 212 10.54 -7.71 11.56
N ARG A 213 11.31 -8.51 12.31
CA ARG A 213 10.79 -9.66 13.06
C ARG A 213 9.83 -9.25 14.18
N ASP A 214 10.17 -8.21 14.95
CA ASP A 214 9.33 -7.63 16.00
C ASP A 214 8.02 -7.06 15.43
N GLY A 215 8.01 -6.71 14.14
CA GLY A 215 6.82 -6.34 13.39
C GLY A 215 5.78 -7.46 13.27
N ASN A 216 6.19 -8.73 13.38
CA ASN A 216 5.34 -9.90 13.17
C ASN A 216 4.51 -9.81 11.87
N LEU A 217 5.14 -9.43 10.76
CA LEU A 217 4.44 -9.05 9.51
C LEU A 217 3.87 -10.26 8.75
N ALA A 218 4.47 -11.43 8.93
CA ALA A 218 4.10 -12.66 8.26
C ALA A 218 2.84 -13.29 8.89
N TYR A 219 2.10 -14.05 8.09
CA TYR A 219 1.01 -14.90 8.56
C TYR A 219 1.54 -16.14 9.29
N GLU A 220 0.67 -16.75 10.09
CA GLU A 220 0.93 -18.09 10.63
C GLU A 220 1.21 -19.08 9.50
N GLY A 221 2.32 -19.82 9.62
CA GLY A 221 2.78 -20.77 8.60
C GLY A 221 3.68 -20.18 7.50
N GLN A 222 3.82 -18.86 7.39
CA GLN A 222 4.84 -18.26 6.51
C GLN A 222 6.21 -18.25 7.19
N ARG A 223 7.25 -18.63 6.45
CA ARG A 223 8.64 -18.63 6.94
C ARG A 223 9.41 -17.46 6.36
N LEU A 224 9.81 -16.50 7.20
CA LEU A 224 10.68 -15.39 6.83
C LEU A 224 12.14 -15.64 7.22
N LYS A 225 13.04 -15.59 6.23
CA LYS A 225 14.48 -15.67 6.41
C LYS A 225 15.20 -14.44 5.85
N PHE A 226 16.35 -14.17 6.43
CA PHE A 226 17.29 -13.15 6.00
C PHE A 226 18.59 -13.86 5.64
N ASP A 227 19.18 -13.47 4.51
CA ASP A 227 20.47 -13.96 4.05
C ASP A 227 21.36 -12.77 3.73
N LEU A 228 22.59 -12.76 4.26
CA LEU A 228 23.53 -11.65 4.12
C LEU A 228 24.76 -12.09 3.35
N ASN A 229 24.85 -11.60 2.13
CA ASN A 229 25.95 -11.81 1.21
C ASN A 229 26.82 -10.56 1.18
N ARG A 230 28.14 -10.76 1.31
CA ARG A 230 29.12 -9.67 1.32
C ARG A 230 29.95 -9.72 0.06
N ILE A 231 30.02 -8.61 -0.64
CA ILE A 231 30.78 -8.46 -1.88
C ILE A 231 31.73 -7.29 -1.71
N ARG A 232 33.01 -7.49 -2.04
CA ARG A 232 33.97 -6.38 -2.10
C ARG A 232 33.75 -5.60 -3.40
N PHE A 233 33.61 -4.28 -3.34
CA PHE A 233 33.33 -3.46 -4.52
C PHE A 233 34.42 -3.61 -5.61
N SER A 234 35.69 -3.78 -5.21
CA SER A 234 36.81 -4.04 -6.12
C SER A 234 36.69 -5.35 -6.90
N ASP A 235 35.99 -6.33 -6.33
CA ASP A 235 35.91 -7.69 -6.86
C ASP A 235 34.61 -7.88 -7.68
N CYS A 236 33.82 -6.82 -7.83
CA CYS A 236 32.53 -6.82 -8.54
C CYS A 236 32.52 -5.83 -9.70
N PRO A 237 32.95 -6.25 -10.92
CA PRO A 237 32.91 -5.41 -12.11
C PRO A 237 31.51 -4.87 -12.41
N ILE A 238 30.47 -5.69 -12.20
CA ILE A 238 29.06 -5.31 -12.40
C ILE A 238 28.66 -4.18 -11.46
N CYS A 239 29.09 -4.23 -10.19
CA CYS A 239 28.81 -3.20 -9.20
C CYS A 239 29.46 -1.87 -9.61
N SER A 240 30.70 -1.90 -10.08
CA SER A 240 31.40 -0.72 -10.59
C SER A 240 30.73 -0.13 -11.82
N PHE A 241 30.28 -0.99 -12.75
CA PHE A 241 29.56 -0.60 -13.95
C PHE A 241 28.19 0.00 -13.63
N ALA A 242 27.45 -0.59 -12.67
CA ALA A 242 26.15 -0.09 -12.22
C ALA A 242 26.27 1.34 -11.68
N VAL A 243 27.25 1.60 -10.80
CA VAL A 243 27.53 2.93 -10.25
C VAL A 243 27.92 3.90 -11.37
N ALA A 244 28.86 3.53 -12.23
CA ALA A 244 29.35 4.42 -13.30
C ALA A 244 28.23 4.78 -14.30
N ARG A 245 27.46 3.79 -14.77
CA ARG A 245 26.37 3.98 -15.74
C ARG A 245 25.19 4.76 -15.18
N SER A 246 24.96 4.66 -13.87
CA SER A 246 23.83 5.30 -13.20
C SER A 246 24.18 6.64 -12.57
N THR A 247 25.46 7.01 -12.51
CA THR A 247 25.89 8.33 -12.06
C THR A 247 25.43 9.38 -13.07
N THR A 248 24.67 10.34 -12.57
CA THR A 248 24.19 11.50 -13.34
C THR A 248 24.43 12.76 -12.52
N SER A 249 24.36 13.93 -13.16
CA SER A 249 24.59 15.22 -12.50
C SER A 249 23.35 16.11 -12.61
N PHE A 250 23.10 16.89 -11.57
CA PHE A 250 22.08 17.94 -11.54
C PHE A 250 22.72 19.26 -11.15
N THR A 251 22.22 20.36 -11.70
CA THR A 251 22.70 21.72 -11.39
C THR A 251 21.67 22.46 -10.56
N SER A 252 22.01 22.78 -9.32
CA SER A 252 21.23 23.64 -8.45
C SER A 252 21.67 25.10 -8.57
N ARG A 253 20.72 26.02 -8.39
CA ARG A 253 20.98 27.46 -8.35
C ARG A 253 20.92 27.92 -6.91
N PHE A 254 22.02 28.43 -6.39
CA PHE A 254 22.09 29.04 -5.07
C PHE A 254 22.21 30.56 -5.21
N LEU A 255 21.36 31.29 -4.49
CA LEU A 255 21.46 32.73 -4.34
C LEU A 255 22.15 33.01 -3.01
N PHE A 256 23.47 33.23 -3.08
CA PHE A 256 24.21 33.90 -2.01
C PHE A 256 24.10 35.41 -2.29
N ASP A 257 25.21 36.11 -2.54
CA ASP A 257 25.20 37.48 -3.04
C ASP A 257 25.05 37.57 -4.57
N ASN A 258 25.44 36.52 -5.29
CA ASN A 258 25.28 36.33 -6.75
C ASN A 258 24.79 34.90 -7.05
N TYR A 259 24.12 34.71 -8.19
CA TYR A 259 23.68 33.37 -8.62
C TYR A 259 24.89 32.46 -8.86
N THR A 260 25.04 31.45 -8.01
CA THR A 260 26.07 30.41 -8.13
C THR A 260 25.41 29.11 -8.56
N LEU A 261 25.96 28.48 -9.60
CA LEU A 261 25.54 27.15 -10.06
C LEU A 261 26.41 26.10 -9.40
N ILE A 262 25.80 25.19 -8.64
CA ILE A 262 26.50 24.05 -8.05
C ILE A 262 26.06 22.80 -8.80
N VAL A 263 27.03 22.04 -9.32
CA VAL A 263 26.79 20.76 -9.97
C VAL A 263 27.01 19.66 -8.94
N SER A 264 25.95 18.90 -8.66
CA SER A 264 25.98 17.76 -7.74
C SER A 264 25.68 16.47 -8.50
N GLU A 265 26.38 15.40 -8.15
CA GLU A 265 26.14 14.08 -8.73
C GLU A 265 25.16 13.26 -7.88
N TYR A 266 24.42 12.37 -8.52
CA TYR A 266 23.51 11.43 -7.87
C TYR A 266 23.42 10.13 -8.68
N LEU A 267 22.87 9.08 -8.07
CA LEU A 267 22.62 7.81 -8.74
C LEU A 267 21.15 7.73 -9.20
N ASP A 268 20.94 7.51 -10.49
CA ASP A 268 19.60 7.24 -11.04
C ASP A 268 19.17 5.83 -10.62
N SER A 269 18.15 5.74 -9.76
CA SER A 269 17.72 4.46 -9.18
C SER A 269 17.14 3.52 -10.22
N LYS A 270 16.50 4.04 -11.28
CA LYS A 270 15.89 3.23 -12.35
C LYS A 270 16.96 2.61 -13.22
N ARG A 271 18.03 3.36 -13.54
CA ARG A 271 19.20 2.82 -14.25
C ARG A 271 19.92 1.78 -13.42
N MET A 272 20.10 2.03 -12.11
CA MET A 272 20.68 1.05 -11.19
C MET A 272 19.86 -0.25 -11.21
N ARG A 273 18.54 -0.15 -11.03
CA ARG A 273 17.63 -1.30 -11.07
C ARG A 273 17.77 -2.09 -12.37
N GLN A 274 17.78 -1.41 -13.51
CA GLN A 274 17.92 -2.07 -14.81
C GLN A 274 19.21 -2.87 -14.89
N VAL A 275 20.37 -2.27 -14.56
CA VAL A 275 21.67 -2.95 -14.62
C VAL A 275 21.72 -4.15 -13.68
N LEU A 276 21.19 -4.01 -12.46
CA LEU A 276 21.19 -5.09 -11.46
C LEU A 276 20.25 -6.23 -11.84
N SER A 277 19.09 -5.91 -12.41
CA SER A 277 18.14 -6.89 -12.92
C SER A 277 18.74 -7.69 -14.09
N ASP A 278 19.45 -7.01 -15.00
CA ASP A 278 20.05 -7.63 -16.18
C ASP A 278 21.27 -8.53 -15.83
N SER A 279 21.84 -8.37 -14.62
CA SER A 279 23.08 -9.03 -14.20
C SER A 279 22.94 -9.85 -12.91
N LEU A 280 21.71 -10.23 -12.55
CA LEU A 280 21.42 -10.84 -11.25
C LEU A 280 22.11 -12.21 -11.07
N GLU A 281 22.15 -13.02 -12.13
CA GLU A 281 22.80 -14.33 -12.11
C GLU A 281 24.31 -14.23 -11.87
N GLU A 282 24.99 -13.29 -12.53
CA GLU A 282 26.40 -13.03 -12.31
C GLU A 282 26.68 -12.50 -10.91
N LEU A 283 25.79 -11.66 -10.37
CA LEU A 283 25.90 -11.18 -8.99
C LEU A 283 25.76 -12.33 -7.99
N HIS A 284 24.85 -13.27 -8.22
CA HIS A 284 24.75 -14.49 -7.40
C HIS A 284 26.04 -15.31 -7.42
N LYS A 285 26.64 -15.48 -8.61
CA LYS A 285 27.94 -16.17 -8.76
C LYS A 285 29.05 -15.47 -7.98
N VAL A 286 29.16 -14.14 -8.09
CA VAL A 286 30.15 -13.34 -7.35
C VAL A 286 29.93 -13.42 -5.84
N ALA A 287 28.66 -13.46 -5.41
CA ALA A 287 28.29 -13.58 -4.00
C ALA A 287 28.44 -14.99 -3.41
N GLY A 288 28.65 -16.01 -4.26
CA GLY A 288 28.62 -17.42 -3.83
C GLY A 288 27.22 -17.93 -3.45
N VAL A 289 26.17 -17.25 -3.91
CA VAL A 289 24.78 -17.63 -3.70
C VAL A 289 24.44 -18.80 -4.62
N HIS A 290 23.86 -19.85 -4.07
CA HIS A 290 23.34 -21.00 -4.81
C HIS A 290 21.81 -20.84 -4.95
N ASP A 291 21.21 -21.51 -5.94
CA ASP A 291 19.82 -21.28 -6.36
C ASP A 291 18.84 -21.18 -5.18
N ASN A 292 18.02 -20.14 -5.19
CA ASN A 292 17.02 -19.84 -4.17
C ASN A 292 15.70 -20.61 -4.40
N ASP A 293 15.73 -21.75 -5.09
CA ASP A 293 14.55 -22.51 -5.52
C ASP A 293 13.65 -22.96 -4.36
N ASP A 294 14.19 -22.98 -3.14
CA ASP A 294 13.46 -23.27 -1.90
C ASP A 294 12.56 -22.12 -1.41
N TYR A 295 12.56 -20.96 -2.10
CA TYR A 295 11.82 -19.77 -1.70
C TYR A 295 10.85 -19.29 -2.79
N ASP A 296 9.59 -19.16 -2.41
CA ASP A 296 8.52 -18.71 -3.30
C ASP A 296 8.67 -17.21 -3.64
N LYS A 297 9.11 -16.39 -2.66
CA LYS A 297 9.37 -14.96 -2.87
C LYS A 297 10.71 -14.52 -2.29
N VAL A 298 11.57 -14.02 -3.17
CA VAL A 298 12.87 -13.42 -2.84
C VAL A 298 12.83 -11.91 -3.13
N VAL A 299 13.27 -11.10 -2.16
CA VAL A 299 13.49 -9.66 -2.35
C VAL A 299 14.99 -9.37 -2.15
N PRO A 300 15.76 -9.17 -3.23
CA PRO A 300 17.14 -8.72 -3.13
C PRO A 300 17.23 -7.27 -2.62
N VAL A 301 18.16 -7.03 -1.69
CA VAL A 301 18.46 -5.73 -1.08
C VAL A 301 19.92 -5.40 -1.36
N PHE A 302 20.17 -4.54 -2.35
CA PHE A 302 21.51 -4.10 -2.70
C PHE A 302 21.91 -2.89 -1.86
N VAL A 303 23.05 -2.99 -1.20
CA VAL A 303 23.57 -1.94 -0.33
C VAL A 303 24.96 -1.56 -0.80
N PHE A 304 25.03 -0.42 -1.48
CA PHE A 304 26.26 0.17 -1.98
C PHE A 304 26.88 1.05 -0.90
N ASP A 305 27.83 0.47 -0.16
CA ASP A 305 28.67 1.16 0.81
C ASP A 305 29.97 1.60 0.14
N LEU A 306 29.94 2.80 -0.44
CA LEU A 306 30.99 3.30 -1.32
C LEU A 306 32.01 4.15 -0.55
N ASP A 307 33.30 3.90 -0.78
CA ASP A 307 34.41 4.71 -0.25
C ASP A 307 34.61 6.04 -1.00
N TYR A 308 33.52 6.68 -1.42
CA TYR A 308 33.55 7.98 -2.07
C TYR A 308 33.42 9.10 -1.04
N ASP A 309 34.23 10.15 -1.18
CA ASP A 309 34.13 11.35 -0.34
C ASP A 309 32.98 12.27 -0.78
N LYS A 310 32.61 12.20 -2.06
CA LYS A 310 31.42 12.90 -2.60
C LYS A 310 30.14 12.24 -2.10
N LEU A 311 29.16 13.05 -1.74
CA LEU A 311 27.82 12.57 -1.41
C LEU A 311 27.13 12.05 -2.69
N LEU A 312 26.73 10.78 -2.68
CA LEU A 312 25.85 10.20 -3.70
C LEU A 312 24.59 9.70 -3.03
N LEU A 313 23.45 10.21 -3.49
CA LEU A 313 22.11 9.76 -3.11
C LEU A 313 21.38 9.19 -4.33
N LEU A 314 20.39 8.34 -4.10
CA LEU A 314 19.48 7.87 -5.14
C LEU A 314 18.48 8.97 -5.47
N ASP A 315 18.36 9.27 -6.76
CA ASP A 315 17.43 10.28 -7.30
C ASP A 315 17.51 11.64 -6.60
N ARG A 316 18.72 12.00 -6.14
CA ARG A 316 19.10 13.22 -5.40
C ARG A 316 18.70 13.25 -3.91
N TYR A 317 17.71 12.47 -3.50
CA TYR A 317 17.08 12.65 -2.17
C TYR A 317 17.10 11.40 -1.29
N HIS A 318 17.21 10.22 -1.88
CA HIS A 318 16.93 8.96 -1.18
C HIS A 318 18.21 8.20 -0.84
N GLN A 319 18.30 7.71 0.39
CA GLN A 319 19.32 6.74 0.78
C GLN A 319 18.94 5.32 0.34
N ALA A 320 17.64 5.03 0.24
CA ALA A 320 17.12 3.75 -0.21
C ALA A 320 15.85 3.95 -1.05
N VAL A 321 15.71 3.15 -2.10
CA VAL A 321 14.55 3.13 -2.99
C VAL A 321 14.03 1.71 -3.11
N ALA A 322 12.72 1.56 -2.95
CA ALA A 322 12.00 0.30 -3.09
C ALA A 322 11.33 0.19 -4.47
N PHE A 323 11.70 -0.86 -5.20
CA PHE A 323 11.02 -1.33 -6.39
C PHE A 323 10.15 -2.54 -6.07
N ARG A 324 9.39 -3.02 -7.06
CA ARG A 324 8.52 -4.20 -6.88
C ARG A 324 9.32 -5.47 -6.61
N ASP A 325 10.50 -5.56 -7.20
CA ASP A 325 11.37 -6.73 -7.30
C ASP A 325 12.65 -6.62 -6.47
N MET A 326 13.08 -5.42 -6.08
CA MET A 326 14.32 -5.22 -5.33
C MET A 326 14.33 -3.94 -4.51
N VAL A 327 15.28 -3.85 -3.59
CA VAL A 327 15.62 -2.62 -2.85
C VAL A 327 17.05 -2.23 -3.20
N ILE A 328 17.27 -0.95 -3.44
CA ILE A 328 18.60 -0.38 -3.69
C ILE A 328 18.86 0.68 -2.64
N SER A 329 20.00 0.63 -1.99
CA SER A 329 20.45 1.62 -1.02
C SER A 329 21.90 2.02 -1.26
N VAL A 330 22.23 3.26 -0.92
CA VAL A 330 23.57 3.83 -1.09
C VAL A 330 23.96 4.65 0.13
N ARG A 331 25.22 4.51 0.53
CA ARG A 331 25.90 5.47 1.40
C ARG A 331 27.32 5.71 0.92
N THR A 332 27.88 6.83 1.39
CA THR A 332 29.24 7.30 1.06
C THR A 332 29.96 7.68 2.35
N ARG A 333 31.24 8.11 2.27
CA ARG A 333 32.00 8.50 3.47
C ARG A 333 31.46 9.76 4.14
N SER A 334 30.76 10.61 3.38
CA SER A 334 30.04 11.76 3.92
C SER A 334 29.02 11.29 4.96
N SER A 335 29.09 11.85 6.17
CA SER A 335 28.28 11.42 7.31
C SER A 335 26.95 12.17 7.44
N GLN A 336 26.86 13.37 6.88
CA GLN A 336 25.72 14.26 7.04
C GLN A 336 25.47 15.11 5.79
N THR A 337 24.20 15.41 5.53
CA THR A 337 23.78 16.42 4.56
C THR A 337 22.56 17.18 5.05
N VAL A 338 22.42 18.43 4.63
CA VAL A 338 21.18 19.18 4.80
C VAL A 338 20.17 18.66 3.78
N SER A 339 18.98 18.28 4.23
CA SER A 339 17.89 17.86 3.35
C SER A 339 17.03 19.06 2.93
N ASP A 340 16.25 18.85 1.87
CA ASP A 340 15.27 19.83 1.39
C ASP A 340 14.02 19.91 2.29
N TYR A 341 14.00 19.21 3.42
CA TYR A 341 12.91 19.24 4.38
C TYR A 341 13.24 20.14 5.55
N SER A 342 12.22 20.76 6.13
CA SER A 342 12.28 21.50 7.38
C SER A 342 11.25 20.97 8.36
N CYS A 343 11.60 21.03 9.64
CA CYS A 343 10.66 20.85 10.74
C CYS A 343 10.97 21.82 11.87
N ASN A 344 9.93 22.33 12.53
CA ASN A 344 10.03 23.27 13.65
C ASN A 344 10.91 24.50 13.35
N GLY A 345 10.82 25.04 12.14
CA GLY A 345 11.61 26.18 11.68
C GLY A 345 13.10 25.90 11.46
N ARG A 346 13.52 24.63 11.37
CA ARG A 346 14.92 24.24 11.08
C ARG A 346 14.98 23.23 9.94
N HIS A 347 16.05 23.25 9.16
CA HIS A 347 16.31 22.22 8.17
C HIS A 347 16.53 20.86 8.84
N VAL A 348 16.05 19.79 8.19
CA VAL A 348 16.31 18.42 8.61
C VAL A 348 17.69 18.00 8.11
N ILE A 349 18.57 17.61 9.03
CA ILE A 349 19.89 17.06 8.73
C ILE A 349 19.74 15.55 8.60
N THR A 350 20.09 15.00 7.44
CA THR A 350 20.08 13.57 7.18
C THR A 350 21.44 12.95 7.50
N MET A 351 21.42 11.90 8.33
CA MET A 351 22.59 11.07 8.62
C MET A 351 22.80 10.07 7.49
N THR A 352 23.61 10.45 6.51
CA THR A 352 23.75 9.71 5.23
C THR A 352 24.35 8.32 5.39
N ARG A 353 25.07 8.05 6.49
CA ARG A 353 25.59 6.72 6.82
C ARG A 353 24.61 5.80 7.55
N ASN A 354 23.53 6.35 8.10
CA ASN A 354 22.48 5.59 8.77
C ASN A 354 21.48 5.07 7.75
N LEU A 355 21.60 3.80 7.38
CA LEU A 355 20.76 3.12 6.40
C LEU A 355 19.71 2.19 7.04
N ASP A 356 19.82 1.87 8.33
CA ASP A 356 18.90 0.94 9.00
C ASP A 356 17.43 1.28 8.75
N ARG A 357 17.03 2.52 9.02
CA ARG A 357 15.65 2.98 8.86
C ARG A 357 15.22 3.01 7.38
N PRO A 358 15.96 3.64 6.44
CA PRO A 358 15.64 3.59 5.01
C PRO A 358 15.51 2.16 4.44
N ILE A 359 16.35 1.23 4.87
CA ILE A 359 16.31 -0.17 4.43
C ILE A 359 15.05 -0.85 4.96
N ILE A 360 14.73 -0.72 6.26
CA ILE A 360 13.49 -1.27 6.84
C ILE A 360 12.28 -0.74 6.06
N ALA A 361 12.19 0.57 5.84
CA ALA A 361 11.11 1.19 5.09
C ALA A 361 11.00 0.65 3.65
N SER A 362 12.13 0.42 2.99
CA SER A 362 12.14 -0.04 1.61
C SER A 362 11.77 -1.52 1.50
N VAL A 363 12.22 -2.36 2.43
CA VAL A 363 11.84 -3.78 2.50
C VAL A 363 10.34 -3.92 2.76
N LEU A 364 9.74 -3.10 3.64
CA LEU A 364 8.29 -3.09 3.87
C LEU A 364 7.49 -2.84 2.59
N GLN A 365 7.97 -1.92 1.74
CA GLN A 365 7.35 -1.58 0.46
C GLN A 365 7.44 -2.72 -0.55
N SER A 366 8.61 -3.34 -0.73
CA SER A 366 8.83 -4.39 -1.74
C SER A 366 8.27 -5.75 -1.32
N MET A 367 8.43 -6.13 -0.04
CA MET A 367 8.01 -7.43 0.46
C MET A 367 6.52 -7.49 0.77
N TRP A 368 5.94 -6.45 1.39
CA TRP A 368 4.55 -6.45 1.85
C TRP A 368 3.67 -5.34 1.25
N GLY A 369 4.19 -4.54 0.31
CA GLY A 369 3.40 -3.53 -0.38
C GLY A 369 2.94 -2.38 0.53
N VAL A 370 3.57 -2.21 1.69
CA VAL A 370 3.20 -1.20 2.68
C VAL A 370 3.53 0.18 2.13
N SER A 371 2.53 1.05 1.98
CA SER A 371 2.74 2.44 1.57
C SER A 371 3.41 3.25 2.69
N PRO A 372 4.27 4.24 2.36
CA PRO A 372 4.73 5.22 3.32
C PRO A 372 3.56 5.87 4.07
N THR A 373 3.68 6.06 5.38
CA THR A 373 2.58 6.55 6.23
C THR A 373 2.07 7.94 5.88
N HIS A 374 2.92 8.76 5.26
CA HIS A 374 2.57 10.10 4.78
C HIS A 374 2.01 10.11 3.35
N GLN A 375 1.81 8.96 2.71
CA GLN A 375 1.31 8.86 1.34
C GLN A 375 0.02 8.06 1.28
N SER A 376 -0.98 8.62 0.60
CA SER A 376 -2.25 7.94 0.33
C SER A 376 -2.72 8.22 -1.10
N TRP A 377 -3.47 7.31 -1.69
CA TRP A 377 -4.11 7.50 -2.99
C TRP A 377 -5.44 8.23 -2.81
N SER A 378 -5.63 9.33 -3.54
CA SER A 378 -6.94 10.01 -3.66
C SER A 378 -7.59 9.65 -4.98
N PRO A 379 -8.72 8.91 -4.96
CA PRO A 379 -9.52 8.66 -6.15
C PRO A 379 -10.04 9.95 -6.79
N GLU A 380 -10.32 10.98 -5.99
CA GLU A 380 -10.87 12.26 -6.45
C GLU A 380 -9.86 13.05 -7.28
N HIS A 381 -8.60 13.06 -6.86
CA HIS A 381 -7.52 13.73 -7.59
C HIS A 381 -6.85 12.82 -8.62
N ASN A 382 -7.17 11.52 -8.61
CA ASN A 382 -6.48 10.48 -9.38
C ASN A 382 -4.95 10.57 -9.21
N ALA A 383 -4.51 10.85 -7.98
CA ALA A 383 -3.12 11.13 -7.65
C ALA A 383 -2.79 10.64 -6.23
N THR A 384 -1.50 10.47 -5.97
CA THR A 384 -0.99 10.25 -4.61
C THR A 384 -0.93 11.59 -3.89
N VAL A 385 -1.54 11.66 -2.72
CA VAL A 385 -1.53 12.83 -1.84
C VAL A 385 -0.52 12.61 -0.72
N VAL A 386 0.20 13.67 -0.39
CA VAL A 386 1.21 13.70 0.66
C VAL A 386 0.69 14.44 1.88
N ASP A 387 0.70 13.77 3.04
CA ASP A 387 0.33 14.33 4.35
C ASP A 387 1.39 13.95 5.40
N TYR A 388 2.32 14.87 5.67
CA TYR A 388 3.42 14.64 6.60
C TYR A 388 3.00 14.59 8.08
N THR A 389 1.73 14.86 8.39
CA THR A 389 1.15 14.63 9.73
C THR A 389 1.45 13.22 10.23
N TRP A 390 1.40 12.24 9.33
CA TRP A 390 1.60 10.82 9.63
C TRP A 390 3.03 10.36 9.42
N SER A 391 3.97 11.28 9.24
CA SER A 391 5.41 11.00 9.06
C SER A 391 6.18 10.99 10.39
N THR A 392 5.49 10.93 11.52
CA THR A 392 6.06 10.93 12.87
C THR A 392 5.60 9.68 13.62
N GLY A 393 6.20 9.39 14.76
CA GLY A 393 5.82 8.23 15.57
C GLY A 393 6.64 6.98 15.32
N HIS A 394 6.07 5.80 15.62
CA HIS A 394 6.64 4.50 15.27
C HIS A 394 6.46 4.22 13.77
N THR A 395 7.33 4.80 12.95
CA THR A 395 7.33 4.62 11.51
C THR A 395 8.75 4.78 10.97
N PRO A 396 9.24 3.84 10.15
CA PRO A 396 10.50 4.02 9.45
C PRO A 396 10.35 4.93 8.22
N PHE A 397 9.13 5.36 7.88
CA PHE A 397 8.83 6.14 6.70
C PHE A 397 8.98 7.65 6.90
N GLY A 398 9.31 8.32 5.79
CA GLY A 398 9.37 9.78 5.71
C GLY A 398 10.60 10.39 6.39
N PRO A 399 10.76 11.72 6.30
CA PRO A 399 11.94 12.42 6.79
C PRO A 399 11.85 12.88 8.25
N PHE A 400 10.65 12.82 8.87
CA PHE A 400 10.39 13.41 10.19
C PHE A 400 10.35 12.42 11.35
N SER A 401 10.51 11.12 11.06
CA SER A 401 10.64 10.07 12.05
C SER A 401 12.04 9.47 12.04
N GLU A 402 12.62 9.34 13.23
CA GLU A 402 13.91 8.69 13.47
C GLU A 402 13.75 7.26 14.03
N THR A 403 12.51 6.77 14.18
CA THR A 403 12.28 5.46 14.77
C THR A 403 12.53 4.35 13.74
N LYS A 404 13.15 3.26 14.20
CA LYS A 404 13.32 2.03 13.41
C LYS A 404 12.13 1.08 13.57
N SER A 405 11.37 1.24 14.65
CA SER A 405 10.28 0.34 15.05
C SER A 405 8.99 0.62 14.29
N LEU A 406 8.12 -0.39 14.23
CA LEU A 406 6.87 -0.35 13.49
C LEU A 406 5.68 -0.11 14.42
N SER A 407 4.79 0.79 14.04
CA SER A 407 3.46 0.94 14.65
C SER A 407 2.53 -0.15 14.15
N PHE A 408 1.35 -0.26 14.75
CA PHE A 408 0.31 -1.18 14.26
C PHE A 408 -0.07 -0.92 12.79
N VAL A 409 0.11 0.31 12.30
CA VAL A 409 -0.25 0.72 10.93
C VAL A 409 0.50 -0.09 9.89
N GLN A 410 1.83 -0.19 10.01
CA GLN A 410 2.60 -0.97 9.05
C GLN A 410 2.35 -2.48 9.22
N LYS A 411 2.14 -2.93 10.46
CA LYS A 411 1.90 -4.35 10.79
C LYS A 411 0.57 -4.84 10.20
N ASP A 412 -0.50 -4.08 10.39
CA ASP A 412 -1.83 -4.41 9.89
C ASP A 412 -1.91 -4.20 8.38
N ALA A 413 -1.26 -3.17 7.83
CA ALA A 413 -1.16 -2.97 6.38
C ALA A 413 -0.46 -4.14 5.69
N ALA A 414 0.65 -4.64 6.22
CA ALA A 414 1.39 -5.75 5.63
C ALA A 414 0.52 -7.00 5.45
N ARG A 415 -0.29 -7.34 6.46
CA ARG A 415 -1.23 -8.47 6.39
C ARG A 415 -2.42 -8.17 5.46
N ARG A 416 -3.06 -7.01 5.66
CA ARG A 416 -4.21 -6.56 4.85
C ARG A 416 -3.89 -6.56 3.35
N ASN A 417 -2.69 -6.14 2.96
CA ASN A 417 -2.28 -6.05 1.56
C ASN A 417 -2.30 -7.41 0.85
N VAL A 418 -1.85 -8.47 1.53
CA VAL A 418 -1.89 -9.84 1.01
C VAL A 418 -3.33 -10.30 0.82
N LEU A 419 -4.19 -10.03 1.81
CA LEU A 419 -5.61 -10.35 1.73
C LEU A 419 -6.30 -9.62 0.58
N LEU A 420 -6.08 -8.32 0.43
CA LEU A 420 -6.72 -7.53 -0.62
C LEU A 420 -6.29 -7.97 -2.01
N THR A 421 -5.00 -8.26 -2.20
CA THR A 421 -4.49 -8.76 -3.48
C THR A 421 -5.09 -10.12 -3.81
N THR A 422 -5.10 -11.04 -2.84
CA THR A 422 -5.65 -12.39 -3.02
C THR A 422 -7.15 -12.35 -3.25
N LEU A 423 -7.90 -11.53 -2.50
CA LEU A 423 -9.33 -11.34 -2.66
C LEU A 423 -9.67 -10.77 -4.05
N ASN A 424 -8.89 -9.79 -4.53
CA ASN A 424 -9.06 -9.24 -5.88
C ASN A 424 -8.85 -10.33 -6.94
N TYR A 425 -7.86 -11.20 -6.77
CA TYR A 425 -7.63 -12.33 -7.66
C TYR A 425 -8.79 -13.34 -7.63
N THR A 426 -9.27 -13.74 -6.44
CA THR A 426 -10.42 -14.64 -6.28
C THR A 426 -11.69 -14.06 -6.94
N ILE A 427 -11.97 -12.76 -6.74
CA ILE A 427 -13.12 -12.08 -7.34
C ILE A 427 -12.99 -12.01 -8.87
N THR A 428 -11.82 -11.61 -9.38
CA THR A 428 -11.57 -11.53 -10.83
C THR A 428 -11.72 -12.91 -11.48
N SER A 429 -11.13 -13.94 -10.88
CA SER A 429 -11.26 -15.32 -11.36
C SER A 429 -12.72 -15.81 -11.34
N ALA A 430 -13.51 -15.42 -10.34
CA ALA A 430 -14.93 -15.74 -10.31
C ALA A 430 -15.72 -15.02 -11.41
N ILE A 431 -15.37 -13.76 -11.72
CA ILE A 431 -15.95 -13.01 -12.84
C ILE A 431 -15.62 -13.71 -14.16
N ASP A 432 -14.36 -14.11 -14.39
CA ASP A 432 -13.94 -14.81 -15.61
C ASP A 432 -14.74 -16.10 -15.82
N VAL A 433 -15.00 -16.85 -14.75
CA VAL A 433 -15.85 -18.05 -14.82
C VAL A 433 -17.29 -17.69 -15.23
N LEU A 434 -17.88 -16.64 -14.65
CA LEU A 434 -19.23 -16.21 -15.00
C LEU A 434 -19.33 -15.69 -16.44
N GLU A 435 -18.32 -14.95 -16.92
CA GLU A 435 -18.23 -14.49 -18.30
C GLU A 435 -18.10 -15.66 -19.28
N SER A 436 -17.26 -16.65 -18.95
CA SER A 436 -17.15 -17.88 -19.73
C SER A 436 -18.48 -18.62 -19.79
N MET A 437 -19.20 -18.72 -18.67
CA MET A 437 -20.55 -19.31 -18.67
C MET A 437 -21.53 -18.53 -19.55
N ALA A 438 -21.50 -17.19 -19.47
CA ALA A 438 -22.37 -16.33 -20.27
C ALA A 438 -22.10 -16.50 -21.78
N ALA A 439 -20.82 -16.59 -22.18
CA ALA A 439 -20.42 -16.81 -23.57
C ALA A 439 -20.92 -18.15 -24.15
N HIS A 440 -21.08 -19.17 -23.31
CA HIS A 440 -21.54 -20.51 -23.70
C HIS A 440 -23.07 -20.72 -23.55
N GLY A 441 -23.85 -19.64 -23.60
CA GLY A 441 -25.32 -19.70 -23.52
C GLY A 441 -25.89 -19.71 -22.10
N GLY A 442 -25.05 -19.43 -21.10
CA GLY A 442 -25.43 -19.31 -19.70
C GLY A 442 -25.45 -20.64 -18.94
N GLU A 443 -25.64 -20.55 -17.62
CA GLU A 443 -25.65 -21.68 -16.68
C GLU A 443 -26.59 -22.81 -17.15
N SER A 444 -27.74 -22.45 -17.74
CA SER A 444 -28.77 -23.43 -18.03
C SER A 444 -28.49 -24.35 -19.21
N ILE A 445 -27.77 -23.83 -20.20
CA ILE A 445 -27.37 -24.56 -21.40
C ILE A 445 -26.07 -25.32 -21.11
N LEU A 446 -25.11 -24.64 -20.47
CA LEU A 446 -23.80 -25.20 -20.19
C LEU A 446 -23.86 -26.32 -19.13
N LEU A 447 -24.56 -26.10 -18.02
CA LEU A 447 -24.56 -27.04 -16.88
C LEU A 447 -25.78 -27.95 -16.89
N ARG A 448 -25.59 -29.21 -17.29
CA ARG A 448 -26.58 -30.30 -17.14
C ARG A 448 -27.03 -30.44 -15.66
N ARG A 449 -28.24 -30.99 -15.42
CA ARG A 449 -28.88 -31.05 -14.08
C ARG A 449 -27.95 -31.44 -12.92
N LYS A 450 -27.09 -32.46 -13.08
CA LYS A 450 -26.19 -32.91 -12.00
C LYS A 450 -25.08 -31.88 -11.70
N ARG A 451 -24.37 -31.39 -12.73
CA ARG A 451 -23.30 -30.39 -12.57
C ARG A 451 -23.84 -29.05 -12.08
N ARG A 452 -25.08 -28.71 -12.44
CA ARG A 452 -25.75 -27.50 -11.96
C ARG A 452 -25.92 -27.49 -10.44
N VAL A 453 -26.39 -28.59 -9.85
CA VAL A 453 -26.57 -28.67 -8.39
C VAL A 453 -25.24 -28.48 -7.67
N GLU A 454 -24.19 -29.14 -8.17
CA GLU A 454 -22.84 -29.02 -7.61
C GLU A 454 -22.29 -27.59 -7.74
N PHE A 455 -22.46 -26.96 -8.91
CA PHE A 455 -22.09 -25.56 -9.12
C PHE A 455 -22.77 -24.64 -8.11
N ILE A 456 -24.09 -24.75 -7.94
CA ILE A 456 -24.84 -23.90 -6.99
C ILE A 456 -24.34 -24.11 -5.56
N GLN A 457 -24.08 -25.36 -5.15
CA GLN A 457 -23.54 -25.66 -3.82
C GLN A 457 -22.17 -25.00 -3.60
N ARG A 458 -21.26 -25.15 -4.56
CA ARG A 458 -19.91 -24.55 -4.50
C ARG A 458 -19.95 -23.04 -4.54
N TRP A 459 -20.81 -22.46 -5.38
CA TRP A 459 -21.00 -21.02 -5.48
C TRP A 459 -21.53 -20.41 -4.18
N ASN A 460 -22.51 -21.06 -3.56
CA ASN A 460 -23.04 -20.63 -2.27
C ASN A 460 -21.99 -20.72 -1.16
N LEU A 461 -21.16 -21.77 -1.15
CA LEU A 461 -20.08 -21.93 -0.17
C LEU A 461 -18.97 -20.89 -0.37
N LEU A 462 -18.59 -20.62 -1.62
CA LEU A 462 -17.66 -19.54 -1.99
C LEU A 462 -18.18 -18.20 -1.46
N THR A 463 -19.44 -17.86 -1.75
CA THR A 463 -20.07 -16.62 -1.30
C THR A 463 -20.05 -16.51 0.24
N TYR A 464 -20.45 -17.58 0.94
CA TYR A 464 -20.39 -17.63 2.40
C TYR A 464 -18.98 -17.40 2.94
N LYS A 465 -17.96 -18.04 2.35
CA LYS A 465 -16.56 -17.87 2.78
C LYS A 465 -16.09 -16.45 2.56
N LEU A 466 -16.41 -15.83 1.42
CA LEU A 466 -16.08 -14.43 1.14
C LEU A 466 -16.76 -13.46 2.13
N GLU A 467 -18.01 -13.70 2.51
CA GLU A 467 -18.67 -12.93 3.58
C GLU A 467 -17.95 -13.08 4.93
N LYS A 468 -17.47 -14.29 5.25
CA LYS A 468 -16.66 -14.52 6.47
C LYS A 468 -15.29 -13.84 6.40
N VAL A 469 -14.66 -13.75 5.23
CA VAL A 469 -13.43 -12.96 5.03
C VAL A 469 -13.71 -11.50 5.39
N VAL A 470 -14.74 -10.89 4.80
CA VAL A 470 -15.10 -9.48 5.08
C VAL A 470 -15.41 -9.27 6.57
N SER A 471 -16.16 -10.18 7.19
CA SER A 471 -16.50 -10.10 8.61
C SER A 471 -15.29 -10.27 9.54
N ALA A 472 -14.31 -11.09 9.18
CA ALA A 472 -13.07 -11.24 9.94
C ALA A 472 -12.17 -10.01 9.77
N MET A 473 -12.04 -9.49 8.54
CA MET A 473 -11.30 -8.26 8.26
C MET A 473 -11.88 -7.05 9.01
N SER A 474 -13.21 -6.93 9.11
CA SER A 474 -13.85 -5.84 9.86
C SER A 474 -13.58 -5.91 11.36
N ARG A 475 -13.18 -7.07 11.88
CA ARG A 475 -12.75 -7.29 13.27
C ARG A 475 -11.23 -7.30 13.41
N LEU A 476 -10.51 -6.90 12.36
CA LEU A 476 -9.04 -6.84 12.32
C LEU A 476 -8.37 -8.19 12.64
N ASP A 477 -9.09 -9.29 12.39
CA ASP A 477 -8.61 -10.67 12.53
C ASP A 477 -8.16 -11.19 11.17
N TYR A 478 -6.93 -10.80 10.81
CA TYR A 478 -6.37 -11.11 9.51
C TYR A 478 -6.07 -12.61 9.35
N ASN A 479 -5.72 -13.33 10.42
CA ASN A 479 -5.44 -14.77 10.36
C ASN A 479 -6.71 -15.55 10.01
N LYS A 480 -7.84 -15.24 10.67
CA LYS A 480 -9.12 -15.84 10.36
C LYS A 480 -9.62 -15.47 8.96
N ALA A 481 -9.41 -14.21 8.55
CA ALA A 481 -9.73 -13.79 7.19
C ALA A 481 -8.93 -14.60 6.16
N MET A 482 -7.63 -14.80 6.38
CA MET A 482 -6.76 -15.57 5.48
C MET A 482 -7.17 -17.04 5.43
N TYR A 483 -7.54 -17.62 6.56
CA TYR A 483 -8.07 -18.99 6.62
C TYR A 483 -9.28 -19.18 5.71
N PHE A 484 -10.30 -18.31 5.83
CA PHE A 484 -11.50 -18.41 5.00
C PHE A 484 -11.20 -18.15 3.52
N LEU A 485 -10.30 -17.20 3.23
CA LEU A 485 -9.93 -16.85 1.86
C LEU A 485 -9.23 -18.02 1.16
N ARG A 486 -8.20 -18.60 1.78
CA ARG A 486 -7.52 -19.79 1.24
C ARG A 486 -8.46 -20.99 1.13
N SER A 487 -9.38 -21.16 2.08
CA SER A 487 -10.41 -22.20 1.98
C SER A 487 -11.35 -21.97 0.79
N SER A 488 -11.57 -20.73 0.37
CA SER A 488 -12.46 -20.38 -0.74
C SER A 488 -11.88 -20.75 -2.12
N ASP A 489 -10.54 -20.81 -2.24
CA ASP A 489 -9.86 -21.21 -3.48
C ASP A 489 -10.26 -22.63 -3.93
N HIS A 490 -10.53 -23.53 -2.97
CA HIS A 490 -11.02 -24.87 -3.29
C HIS A 490 -12.39 -24.86 -3.97
N ASP A 491 -13.29 -23.98 -3.56
CA ASP A 491 -14.63 -23.89 -4.16
C ASP A 491 -14.56 -23.18 -5.52
N LEU A 492 -13.75 -22.13 -5.63
CA LEU A 492 -13.50 -21.46 -6.90
C LEU A 492 -12.87 -22.41 -7.93
N PHE A 493 -11.87 -23.19 -7.53
CA PHE A 493 -11.24 -24.18 -8.41
C PHE A 493 -12.22 -25.27 -8.86
N ALA A 494 -13.08 -25.75 -7.96
CA ALA A 494 -14.13 -26.72 -8.30
C ALA A 494 -15.14 -26.12 -9.30
N VAL A 495 -15.58 -24.88 -9.06
CA VAL A 495 -16.47 -24.14 -9.97
C VAL A 495 -15.83 -23.96 -11.35
N HIS A 496 -14.57 -23.52 -11.40
CA HIS A 496 -13.82 -23.38 -12.65
C HIS A 496 -13.73 -24.71 -13.40
N THR A 497 -13.40 -25.80 -12.70
CA THR A 497 -13.29 -27.14 -13.28
C THR A 497 -14.63 -27.61 -13.88
N LEU A 498 -15.74 -27.40 -13.17
CA LEU A 498 -17.08 -27.76 -13.65
C LEU A 498 -17.45 -27.03 -14.94
N VAL A 499 -17.18 -25.72 -14.99
CA VAL A 499 -17.47 -24.88 -16.16
C VAL A 499 -16.56 -25.26 -17.32
N TYR A 500 -15.27 -25.46 -17.07
CA TYR A 500 -14.31 -25.87 -18.08
C TYR A 500 -14.69 -27.21 -18.73
N GLN A 501 -14.95 -28.24 -17.92
CA GLN A 501 -15.38 -29.55 -18.44
C GLN A 501 -16.69 -29.48 -19.21
N ALA A 502 -17.65 -28.69 -18.73
CA ALA A 502 -18.91 -28.50 -19.43
C ALA A 502 -18.74 -27.78 -20.77
N SER A 503 -17.79 -26.83 -20.86
CA SER A 503 -17.51 -26.11 -22.10
C SER A 503 -16.92 -27.01 -23.19
N GLN A 504 -16.11 -28.00 -22.80
CA GLN A 504 -15.51 -28.97 -23.74
C GLN A 504 -16.54 -29.96 -24.32
N GLU A 505 -17.65 -30.18 -23.63
CA GLU A 505 -18.72 -31.08 -24.08
C GLU A 505 -19.75 -30.39 -24.99
N LEU A 506 -19.60 -29.08 -25.24
CA LEU A 506 -20.48 -28.36 -26.15
C LEU A 506 -20.11 -28.67 -27.60
N GLU A 507 -20.97 -29.45 -28.25
CA GLU A 507 -20.90 -29.64 -29.70
C GLU A 507 -21.46 -28.40 -30.40
N ALA A 508 -20.63 -27.76 -31.23
CA ALA A 508 -21.07 -26.70 -32.11
C ALA A 508 -21.97 -27.30 -33.20
N SER A 509 -23.28 -27.25 -33.00
CA SER A 509 -24.22 -27.56 -34.07
C SER A 509 -24.38 -26.33 -34.98
N LEU A 510 -23.86 -26.44 -36.21
CA LEU A 510 -24.22 -25.52 -37.28
C LEU A 510 -25.69 -25.78 -37.62
N VAL A 511 -26.59 -24.94 -37.12
CA VAL A 511 -27.97 -24.91 -37.61
C VAL A 511 -27.92 -24.31 -39.01
N CYS A 512 -27.62 -25.14 -40.00
CA CYS A 512 -27.77 -24.77 -41.40
C CYS A 512 -29.22 -24.32 -41.59
N PHE A 513 -29.41 -23.14 -42.18
CA PHE A 513 -30.72 -22.62 -42.53
C PHE A 513 -31.52 -23.73 -43.22
N LYS A 514 -32.66 -24.07 -42.62
CA LYS A 514 -33.61 -25.02 -43.17
C LYS A 514 -33.97 -24.50 -44.57
N ASP A 515 -33.62 -25.23 -45.62
CA ASP A 515 -33.96 -24.82 -46.99
C ASP A 515 -35.44 -24.43 -47.04
N PRO A 516 -35.79 -23.31 -47.71
CA PRO A 516 -37.18 -22.89 -47.81
C PRO A 516 -38.01 -24.07 -48.35
N PRO A 517 -39.19 -24.35 -47.76
CA PRO A 517 -40.00 -25.48 -48.18
C PRO A 517 -40.23 -25.41 -49.69
N PHE A 518 -40.00 -26.53 -50.38
CA PHE A 518 -40.18 -26.64 -51.83
C PHE A 518 -41.51 -25.99 -52.24
N PRO A 519 -41.55 -25.09 -53.25
CA PRO A 519 -42.69 -24.22 -53.52
C PRO A 519 -43.81 -24.99 -54.22
N TRP A 520 -44.43 -25.93 -53.51
CA TRP A 520 -45.52 -26.78 -53.97
C TRP A 520 -46.67 -25.97 -54.53
N LEU A 521 -46.92 -24.77 -53.98
CA LEU A 521 -47.96 -23.86 -54.47
C LEU A 521 -47.69 -23.38 -55.90
N SER A 522 -46.45 -22.98 -56.21
CA SER A 522 -46.07 -22.52 -57.56
C SER A 522 -46.10 -23.67 -58.57
N VAL A 523 -45.66 -24.87 -58.14
CA VAL A 523 -45.67 -26.07 -58.99
C VAL A 523 -47.09 -26.54 -59.28
N SER A 524 -47.96 -26.56 -58.27
CA SER A 524 -49.36 -26.98 -58.44
C SER A 524 -50.17 -25.96 -59.24
N MET A 525 -49.96 -24.66 -59.05
CA MET A 525 -50.58 -23.62 -59.90
C MET A 525 -50.15 -23.76 -61.36
N SER A 526 -48.86 -24.00 -61.61
CA SER A 526 -48.36 -24.23 -62.97
C SER A 526 -48.98 -25.49 -63.59
N GLY A 527 -49.12 -26.57 -62.82
CA GLY A 527 -49.82 -27.79 -63.22
C GLY A 527 -51.29 -27.52 -63.59
N ILE A 528 -52.02 -26.75 -62.78
CA ILE A 528 -53.41 -26.38 -63.05
C ILE A 528 -53.53 -25.56 -64.33
N PHE A 529 -52.64 -24.59 -64.56
CA PHE A 529 -52.64 -23.80 -65.79
C PHE A 529 -52.36 -24.65 -67.03
N VAL A 530 -51.39 -25.56 -66.96
CA VAL A 530 -51.06 -26.45 -68.08
C VAL A 530 -52.21 -27.41 -68.35
N PHE A 531 -52.78 -28.06 -67.33
CA PHE A 531 -53.95 -28.93 -67.49
C PHE A 531 -55.18 -28.17 -67.96
N GLY A 532 -55.41 -26.95 -67.47
CA GLY A 532 -56.48 -26.07 -67.92
C GLY A 532 -56.31 -25.67 -69.38
N PHE A 533 -55.09 -25.34 -69.81
CA PHE A 533 -54.78 -25.02 -71.20
C PHE A 533 -55.01 -26.24 -72.10
N PHE A 534 -54.52 -27.43 -71.72
CA PHE A 534 -54.79 -28.67 -72.46
C PHE A 534 -56.28 -29.02 -72.49
N TYR A 535 -57.02 -28.78 -71.41
CA TYR A 535 -58.47 -29.02 -71.36
C TYR A 535 -59.23 -28.07 -72.30
N VAL A 536 -58.92 -26.77 -72.26
CA VAL A 536 -59.51 -25.75 -73.14
C VAL A 536 -59.15 -26.03 -74.60
N TYR A 537 -57.91 -26.41 -74.88
CA TYR A 537 -57.47 -26.80 -76.23
C TYR A 537 -58.20 -28.05 -76.74
N SER A 538 -58.29 -29.10 -75.91
CA SER A 538 -59.00 -30.35 -76.23
C SER A 538 -60.52 -30.15 -76.42
N LYS A 539 -61.13 -29.20 -75.70
CA LYS A 539 -62.57 -28.90 -75.75
C LYS A 539 -62.91 -27.67 -76.59
N ARG A 540 -61.94 -27.09 -77.32
CA ARG A 540 -62.09 -25.87 -78.13
C ARG A 540 -63.33 -25.88 -79.00
N ASP A 541 -63.57 -26.98 -79.72
CA ASP A 541 -64.70 -27.09 -80.66
C ASP A 541 -66.06 -27.28 -79.99
N LYS A 542 -66.09 -27.60 -78.68
CA LYS A 542 -67.30 -27.63 -77.84
C LYS A 542 -67.53 -26.31 -77.10
N LEU A 543 -66.46 -25.65 -76.62
CA LEU A 543 -66.52 -24.40 -75.85
C LEU A 543 -66.76 -23.16 -76.73
N PHE A 544 -66.18 -23.12 -77.92
CA PHE A 544 -66.28 -21.97 -78.84
C PHE A 544 -67.25 -22.21 -80.01
N ARG A 545 -68.25 -23.08 -79.82
CA ARG A 545 -69.27 -23.33 -80.84
C ARG A 545 -70.26 -22.17 -80.90
N SER A 546 -69.92 -21.14 -81.70
CA SER A 546 -70.79 -20.02 -82.04
C SER A 546 -72.13 -20.53 -82.57
N LYS A 547 -73.23 -20.13 -81.92
CA LYS A 547 -74.61 -20.36 -82.37
C LYS A 547 -75.26 -19.05 -82.80
N ARG A 548 -74.88 -18.55 -83.98
CA ARG A 548 -75.80 -17.90 -84.93
C ARG A 548 -75.27 -18.11 -86.34
N LYS A 549 -76.12 -18.74 -87.17
CA LYS A 549 -75.85 -19.21 -88.55
C LYS A 549 -75.81 -18.02 -89.52
N GLN A 550 -75.35 -18.27 -90.75
CA GLN A 550 -75.43 -17.40 -91.95
C GLN A 550 -74.21 -16.48 -92.11
N PHE A 551 -73.45 -16.49 -93.20
CA PHE A 551 -73.40 -17.32 -94.41
C PHE A 551 -71.94 -17.71 -94.68
#